data_AF-Q9P8Y6-F1
#
_entry.id   AF-Q9P8Y6-F1
#
_cell.length_a   1.000
_cell.length_b   1.000
_cell.length_c   1.000
_cell.angle_alpha   90.00
_cell.angle_beta   90.00
_cell.angle_gamma   90.00
#
_symmetry.space_group_name_H-M   'P 1'
#
loop_
_entity.id
_entity.type
_entity.pdbx_description
1 polymer ?
#
loop_
_entity_poly.entity_id
_entity_poly.type
_entity_poly.pdbx_seq_one_letter_code
_entity_poly.pdbx_strand_id
1 'polypeptide(L)'
;ATLSVHQLVENADMTFCIDNEALYDICFRTLKLANPSYGDLNHLVSAVMSGVTTCLRFPGQLNADMRKLAVNMIPFPRLHFFMCGFAPLTSRGSQQYRALTVPELTTQMFDAKNMMTACDPRHGRYLTVATIFRGRVSMKEVDHQMCNMQAKNSSHFVEWIPYNVKTAVCDIPPRGLKMSSVFIGNSTSIQDLFKRINAQFVSMFRRKAFLHWYTGEG
;
A
#
# COMPACT_ATOMS: atom_id res chain seq x y z
N ALA A 1 -15.98 -4.01 11.61
CA ALA A 1 -14.59 -3.52 11.62
C ALA A 1 -13.86 -3.90 12.91
N THR A 2 -14.21 -3.36 14.08
CA THR A 2 -13.49 -3.62 15.35
C THR A 2 -13.38 -5.10 15.71
N LEU A 3 -14.50 -5.85 15.66
CA LEU A 3 -14.50 -7.30 15.95
C LEU A 3 -13.63 -8.09 14.95
N SER A 4 -13.69 -7.74 13.66
CA SER A 4 -12.91 -8.39 12.61
C SER A 4 -11.42 -8.12 12.76
N VAL A 5 -11.02 -6.88 13.09
CA VAL A 5 -9.61 -6.52 13.31
C VAL A 5 -9.02 -7.34 14.46
N HIS A 6 -9.77 -7.58 15.53
CA HIS A 6 -9.30 -8.43 16.63
C HIS A 6 -8.92 -9.83 16.15
N GLN A 7 -9.76 -10.45 15.31
CA GLN A 7 -9.47 -11.76 14.71
C GLN A 7 -8.29 -11.70 13.72
N LEU A 8 -8.20 -10.64 12.92
CA LEU A 8 -7.09 -10.46 11.96
C LEU A 8 -5.74 -10.29 12.65
N VAL A 9 -5.70 -9.70 13.86
CA VAL A 9 -4.47 -9.54 14.64
C VAL A 9 -3.87 -10.88 15.05
N GLU A 10 -4.70 -11.89 15.31
CA GLU A 10 -4.26 -13.18 15.83
C GLU A 10 -4.14 -14.25 14.76
N ASN A 11 -5.02 -14.23 13.74
CA ASN A 11 -5.17 -15.34 12.80
C ASN A 11 -4.62 -15.07 11.39
N ALA A 12 -4.21 -13.83 11.07
CA ALA A 12 -3.68 -13.51 9.75
C ALA A 12 -2.17 -13.29 9.80
N ASP A 13 -1.44 -13.83 8.81
CA ASP A 13 0.00 -13.59 8.67
C ASP A 13 0.29 -12.22 8.04
N MET A 14 -0.52 -11.77 7.08
CA MET A 14 -0.34 -10.52 6.34
C MET A 14 -1.70 -9.91 6.02
N THR A 15 -1.89 -8.63 6.36
CA THR A 15 -3.12 -7.89 6.03
C THR A 15 -2.80 -6.67 5.21
N PHE A 16 -3.34 -6.59 3.99
CA PHE A 16 -3.22 -5.41 3.12
C PHE A 16 -4.40 -4.47 3.38
N CYS A 17 -4.13 -3.31 3.99
CA CYS A 17 -5.17 -2.34 4.36
C CYS A 17 -5.56 -1.50 3.15
N ILE A 18 -6.78 -1.72 2.66
CA ILE A 18 -7.38 -0.94 1.58
C ILE A 18 -8.53 -0.12 2.16
N ASP A 19 -8.45 1.19 2.00
CA ASP A 19 -9.39 2.15 2.57
C ASP A 19 -10.19 2.84 1.47
N ASN A 20 -11.51 2.73 1.56
CA ASN A 20 -12.41 3.34 0.58
C ASN A 20 -12.32 4.87 0.58
N GLU A 21 -12.01 5.49 1.72
CA GLU A 21 -11.84 6.94 1.81
C GLU A 21 -10.64 7.41 0.97
N ALA A 22 -9.50 6.70 1.09
CA ALA A 22 -8.30 6.97 0.31
C ALA A 22 -8.50 6.67 -1.19
N LEU A 23 -9.18 5.56 -1.52
CA LEU A 23 -9.49 5.22 -2.91
C LEU A 23 -10.36 6.29 -3.57
N TYR A 24 -11.37 6.80 -2.85
CA TYR A 24 -12.23 7.87 -3.35
C TYR A 24 -11.42 9.16 -3.58
N ASP A 25 -10.58 9.55 -2.62
CA ASP A 25 -9.70 10.71 -2.74
C ASP A 25 -8.73 10.59 -3.93
N ILE A 26 -8.16 9.40 -4.18
CA ILE A 26 -7.32 9.14 -5.37
C ILE A 26 -8.12 9.33 -6.66
N CYS A 27 -9.31 8.72 -6.76
CA CYS A 27 -10.15 8.83 -7.94
C CYS A 27 -10.56 10.28 -8.22
N PHE A 28 -10.98 11.00 -7.18
CA PHE A 28 -11.47 12.36 -7.30
C PHE A 28 -10.33 13.37 -7.54
N ARG A 29 -9.29 13.36 -6.69
CA ARG A 29 -8.23 14.38 -6.71
C ARG A 29 -7.13 14.08 -7.72
N THR A 30 -6.70 12.83 -7.84
CA THR A 30 -5.55 12.42 -8.66
C THR A 30 -6.01 12.03 -10.08
N LEU A 31 -7.04 11.19 -10.21
CA LEU A 31 -7.55 10.76 -11.51
C LEU A 31 -8.53 11.75 -12.15
N LYS A 32 -8.96 12.78 -11.40
CA LYS A 32 -9.89 13.84 -11.85
C LYS A 32 -11.25 13.30 -12.30
N LEU A 33 -11.73 12.26 -11.63
CA LEU A 33 -13.08 11.72 -11.86
C LEU A 33 -14.07 12.49 -11.00
N ALA A 34 -15.02 13.20 -11.63
CA ALA A 34 -16.00 14.02 -10.91
C ALA A 34 -16.92 13.17 -10.00
N ASN A 35 -17.35 12.00 -10.50
CA ASN A 35 -18.22 11.06 -9.78
C ASN A 35 -17.60 9.66 -9.79
N PRO A 36 -16.70 9.33 -8.84
CA PRO A 36 -16.11 8.00 -8.74
C PRO A 36 -17.18 6.93 -8.46
N SER A 37 -17.20 5.89 -9.30
CA SER A 37 -18.06 4.71 -9.11
C SER A 37 -17.28 3.59 -8.40
N TYR A 38 -17.98 2.59 -7.86
CA TYR A 38 -17.32 1.38 -7.33
C TYR A 38 -16.48 0.66 -8.38
N GLY A 39 -16.81 0.78 -9.67
CA GLY A 39 -15.98 0.24 -10.75
C GLY A 39 -14.59 0.87 -10.79
N ASP A 40 -14.49 2.18 -10.54
CA ASP A 40 -13.23 2.91 -10.50
C ASP A 40 -12.38 2.52 -9.27
N LEU A 41 -13.02 2.39 -8.11
CA LEU A 41 -12.37 1.91 -6.88
C LEU A 41 -11.84 0.48 -7.08
N ASN A 42 -12.67 -0.41 -7.62
CA ASN A 42 -12.30 -1.80 -7.89
C ASN A 42 -11.15 -1.90 -8.89
N HIS A 43 -11.07 -0.98 -9.86
CA HIS A 43 -9.94 -0.92 -10.78
C HIS A 43 -8.62 -0.69 -10.04
N LEU A 44 -8.57 0.28 -9.12
CA LEU A 44 -7.38 0.54 -8.30
C LEU A 44 -7.00 -0.66 -7.44
N VAL A 45 -7.98 -1.27 -6.77
CA VAL A 45 -7.76 -2.46 -5.94
C VAL A 45 -7.21 -3.61 -6.78
N SER A 46 -7.78 -3.86 -7.95
CA SER A 46 -7.31 -4.92 -8.85
C SER A 46 -5.88 -4.71 -9.33
N ALA A 47 -5.47 -3.46 -9.56
CA ALA A 47 -4.11 -3.13 -9.98
C ALA A 47 -3.08 -3.41 -8.87
N VAL A 48 -3.40 -3.04 -7.63
CA VAL A 48 -2.57 -3.35 -6.46
C VAL A 48 -2.48 -4.84 -6.22
N MET A 49 -3.61 -5.56 -6.19
CA MET A 49 -3.64 -7.02 -5.96
C MET A 49 -2.88 -7.78 -7.06
N SER A 50 -3.00 -7.35 -8.31
CA SER A 50 -2.17 -7.86 -9.40
C SER A 50 -0.68 -7.61 -9.13
N GLY A 51 -0.32 -6.41 -8.70
CA GLY A 51 1.05 -6.03 -8.37
C GLY A 51 1.66 -6.84 -7.23
N VAL A 52 1.00 -6.92 -6.08
CA VAL A 52 1.45 -7.66 -4.89
C VAL A 52 1.72 -9.13 -5.21
N THR A 53 0.87 -9.77 -6.02
CA THR A 53 0.99 -11.19 -6.38
C THR A 53 1.89 -11.44 -7.60
N THR A 54 2.53 -10.41 -8.16
CA THR A 54 3.35 -10.55 -9.39
C THR A 54 4.47 -11.56 -9.22
N CYS A 55 5.18 -11.51 -8.09
CA CYS A 55 6.31 -12.39 -7.80
C CYS A 55 5.93 -13.88 -7.64
N LEU A 56 4.63 -14.18 -7.50
CA LEU A 56 4.11 -15.56 -7.45
C LEU A 56 3.69 -16.06 -8.84
N ARG A 57 3.17 -15.15 -9.67
CA ARG A 57 2.52 -15.49 -10.93
C ARG A 57 3.49 -15.48 -12.11
N PHE A 58 4.59 -14.73 -12.00
CA PHE A 58 5.56 -14.56 -13.06
C PHE A 58 6.97 -14.81 -12.56
N PRO A 59 7.84 -15.44 -13.38
CA PRO A 59 9.26 -15.49 -13.09
C PRO A 59 9.82 -14.06 -13.12
N GLY A 60 10.47 -13.65 -12.03
CA GLY A 60 11.19 -12.39 -11.92
C GLY A 60 12.68 -12.63 -11.78
N GLN A 61 13.48 -11.61 -12.10
CA GLN A 61 14.92 -11.66 -11.90
C GLN A 61 15.30 -11.65 -10.41
N LEU A 62 14.43 -11.09 -9.56
CA LEU A 62 14.53 -11.13 -8.11
C LEU A 62 13.23 -11.68 -7.50
N ASN A 63 13.14 -13.02 -7.38
CA ASN A 63 11.94 -13.68 -6.87
C ASN A 63 11.80 -13.47 -5.35
N ALA A 64 10.71 -12.81 -4.96
CA ALA A 64 10.23 -12.76 -3.57
C ALA A 64 8.96 -13.61 -3.46
N ASP A 65 9.11 -14.85 -2.99
CA ASP A 65 7.99 -15.65 -2.46
C ASP A 65 7.21 -14.84 -1.40
N MET A 66 5.90 -15.05 -1.28
CA MET A 66 5.07 -14.49 -0.20
C MET A 66 5.62 -14.77 1.20
N ARG A 67 6.16 -15.97 1.46
CA ARG A 67 6.81 -16.28 2.74
C ARG A 67 8.05 -15.41 2.94
N LYS A 68 8.86 -15.23 1.90
CA LYS A 68 10.03 -14.35 1.94
C LYS A 68 9.63 -12.89 2.10
N LEU A 69 8.51 -12.46 1.50
CA LEU A 69 7.94 -11.13 1.70
C LEU A 69 7.50 -10.96 3.17
N ALA A 70 6.74 -11.91 3.73
CA ALA A 70 6.29 -11.89 5.11
C ALA A 70 7.47 -11.78 6.10
N VAL A 71 8.49 -12.64 5.95
CA VAL A 71 9.69 -12.63 6.79
C VAL A 71 10.46 -11.31 6.72
N ASN A 72 10.54 -10.69 5.54
CA ASN A 72 11.24 -9.42 5.37
C ASN A 72 10.42 -8.21 5.85
N MET A 73 9.09 -8.31 5.82
CA MET A 73 8.19 -7.18 6.06
C MET A 73 7.64 -7.13 7.48
N ILE A 74 7.65 -8.23 8.22
CA ILE A 74 7.02 -8.33 9.55
C ILE A 74 8.10 -8.51 10.61
N PRO A 75 8.58 -7.41 11.24
CA PRO A 75 9.52 -7.52 12.35
C PRO A 75 8.84 -8.03 13.63
N PHE A 76 7.53 -7.81 13.79
CA PHE A 76 6.77 -8.22 14.97
C PHE A 76 5.44 -8.87 14.55
N PRO A 77 5.05 -10.02 15.13
CA PRO A 77 3.91 -10.82 14.65
C PRO A 77 2.57 -10.08 14.58
N ARG A 78 2.31 -9.11 15.46
CA ARG A 78 1.06 -8.33 15.49
C ARG A 78 1.08 -7.06 14.63
N LEU A 79 2.24 -6.73 14.05
CA LEU A 79 2.45 -5.54 13.21
C LEU A 79 2.57 -5.95 11.74
N HIS A 80 1.55 -6.65 11.25
CA HIS A 80 1.44 -7.22 9.91
C HIS A 80 0.38 -6.53 9.03
N PHE A 81 0.03 -5.29 9.37
CA PHE A 81 -0.89 -4.46 8.60
C PHE A 81 -0.10 -3.55 7.67
N PHE A 82 -0.30 -3.72 6.36
CA PHE A 82 0.45 -3.01 5.33
C PHE A 82 -0.39 -1.92 4.67
N MET A 83 0.25 -0.77 4.49
CA MET A 83 -0.23 0.27 3.58
C MET A 83 0.19 -0.09 2.16
N CYS A 84 -0.73 0.04 1.22
CA CYS A 84 -0.45 -0.24 -0.19
C CYS A 84 -0.47 1.03 -1.01
N GLY A 85 0.32 1.06 -2.09
CA GLY A 85 0.30 2.13 -3.08
C GLY A 85 0.50 1.58 -4.48
N PHE A 86 0.01 2.30 -5.47
CA PHE A 86 0.21 1.98 -6.89
C PHE A 86 0.74 3.19 -7.63
N ALA A 87 1.68 2.96 -8.53
CA ALA A 87 2.09 3.94 -9.53
C ALA A 87 2.29 3.24 -10.89
N PRO A 88 2.00 3.91 -12.02
CA PRO A 88 1.55 5.29 -12.12
C PRO A 88 0.05 5.45 -11.80
N LEU A 89 -0.31 6.55 -11.14
CA LEU A 89 -1.68 7.05 -11.11
C LEU A 89 -1.75 8.29 -11.99
N THR A 90 -2.31 8.14 -13.19
CA THR A 90 -2.44 9.22 -14.17
C THR A 90 -3.89 9.33 -14.65
N SER A 91 -4.39 10.56 -14.77
CA SER A 91 -5.68 10.80 -15.39
C SER A 91 -5.61 10.49 -16.90
N ARG A 92 -6.76 10.15 -17.50
CA ARG A 92 -6.85 9.82 -18.93
C ARG A 92 -6.30 10.94 -19.83
N GLY A 93 -6.52 12.20 -19.44
CA GLY A 93 -6.04 13.37 -20.20
C GLY A 93 -4.55 13.66 -20.04
N SER A 94 -3.94 13.28 -18.91
CA SER A 94 -2.51 13.55 -18.65
C SER A 94 -1.59 12.39 -19.01
N GLN A 95 -2.14 11.21 -19.36
CA GLN A 95 -1.38 10.00 -19.64
C GLN A 95 -0.40 10.15 -20.81
N GLN A 96 -0.75 10.92 -21.84
CA GLN A 96 0.10 11.12 -23.02
C GLN A 96 1.28 12.08 -22.78
N TYR A 97 1.16 12.98 -21.80
CA TYR A 97 2.14 14.03 -21.53
C TYR A 97 3.16 13.66 -20.45
N ARG A 98 2.96 12.54 -19.75
CA ARG A 98 3.81 12.15 -18.62
C ARG A 98 4.84 11.10 -19.05
N ALA A 99 6.11 11.39 -18.81
CA ALA A 99 7.19 10.45 -19.04
C ALA A 99 7.23 9.40 -17.93
N LEU A 100 6.84 8.16 -18.24
CA LEU A 100 6.99 7.07 -17.28
C LEU A 100 8.48 6.71 -17.13
N THR A 101 9.09 7.10 -16.02
CA THR A 101 10.48 6.80 -15.67
C THR A 101 10.57 6.19 -14.27
N VAL A 102 11.66 5.48 -13.97
CA VAL A 102 11.87 4.88 -12.63
C VAL A 102 11.88 5.94 -11.51
N PRO A 103 12.56 7.10 -11.66
CA PRO A 103 12.53 8.15 -10.64
C PRO A 103 11.12 8.70 -10.38
N GLU A 104 10.32 8.90 -11.44
CA GLU A 104 8.93 9.36 -11.30
C GLU A 104 8.06 8.33 -10.57
N LEU A 105 8.18 7.04 -10.91
CA LEU A 105 7.46 5.97 -10.24
C LEU A 105 7.83 5.91 -8.74
N THR A 106 9.13 5.97 -8.43
CA THR A 106 9.61 5.98 -7.05
C THR A 106 9.07 7.18 -6.28
N THR A 107 9.10 8.37 -6.86
CA THR A 107 8.57 9.58 -6.20
C THR A 107 7.07 9.46 -5.95
N GLN A 108 6.33 8.94 -6.93
CA GLN A 108 4.88 8.78 -6.84
C GLN A 108 4.47 7.76 -5.76
N MET A 109 5.21 6.66 -5.62
CA MET A 109 4.92 5.61 -4.65
C MET A 109 4.98 6.08 -3.20
N PHE A 110 5.90 6.99 -2.88
CA PHE A 110 6.09 7.51 -1.52
C PHE A 110 5.28 8.79 -1.24
N ASP A 111 4.51 9.27 -2.22
CA ASP A 111 3.59 10.39 -2.00
C ASP A 111 2.36 9.90 -1.23
N ALA A 112 2.06 10.59 -0.13
CA ALA A 112 0.92 10.28 0.74
C ALA A 112 -0.41 10.24 -0.02
N LYS A 113 -0.54 11.04 -1.09
CA LYS A 113 -1.75 11.10 -1.91
C LYS A 113 -2.01 9.84 -2.75
N ASN A 114 -1.02 8.99 -2.94
CA ASN A 114 -1.13 7.77 -3.75
C ASN A 114 -1.21 6.50 -2.89
N MET A 115 -1.29 6.67 -1.56
CA MET A 115 -1.51 5.59 -0.62
C MET A 115 -2.99 5.19 -0.65
N MET A 116 -3.24 3.88 -0.72
CA MET A 116 -4.58 3.28 -0.69
C MET A 116 -5.14 3.15 0.73
N THR A 117 -4.50 3.81 1.70
CA THR A 117 -4.88 3.83 3.11
C THR A 117 -4.92 5.29 3.55
N ALA A 118 -5.99 5.76 4.20
CA ALA A 118 -6.12 7.16 4.60
C ALA A 118 -5.30 7.43 5.88
N CYS A 119 -3.96 7.38 5.74
CA CYS A 119 -2.98 7.71 6.76
C CYS A 119 -1.86 8.51 6.09
N ASP A 120 -1.34 9.54 6.77
CA ASP A 120 -0.16 10.26 6.29
C ASP A 120 1.10 9.50 6.76
N PRO A 121 1.91 8.94 5.84
CA PRO A 121 3.13 8.24 6.24
C PRO A 121 4.14 9.12 6.96
N ARG A 122 4.05 10.45 6.83
CA ARG A 122 4.95 11.43 7.48
C ARG A 122 4.74 11.53 8.98
N HIS A 123 3.55 11.17 9.49
CA HIS A 123 3.27 11.12 10.92
C HIS A 123 3.88 9.89 11.61
N GLY A 124 4.43 8.97 10.84
CA GLY A 124 5.05 7.75 11.34
C GLY A 124 6.46 7.54 10.80
N ARG A 125 6.96 6.33 11.05
CA ARG A 125 8.18 5.80 10.45
C ARG A 125 7.87 4.46 9.80
N TYR A 126 8.49 4.21 8.66
CA TYR A 126 8.48 2.92 8.01
C TYR A 126 9.37 1.95 8.78
N LEU A 127 8.77 0.85 9.23
CA LEU A 127 9.47 -0.31 9.78
C LEU A 127 10.17 -1.05 8.65
N THR A 128 9.40 -1.39 7.62
CA THR A 128 9.86 -2.12 6.43
C THR A 128 9.08 -1.63 5.20
N VAL A 129 9.70 -1.71 4.04
CA VAL A 129 9.10 -1.34 2.77
C VAL A 129 9.45 -2.39 1.73
N ALA A 130 8.47 -2.85 0.97
CA ALA A 130 8.68 -3.64 -0.22
C ALA A 130 8.12 -2.89 -1.43
N THR A 131 8.87 -2.95 -2.52
CA THR A 131 8.52 -2.31 -3.78
C THR A 131 8.65 -3.30 -4.91
N ILE A 132 7.63 -3.40 -5.75
CA ILE A 132 7.58 -4.36 -6.86
C ILE A 132 7.46 -3.55 -8.14
N PHE A 133 8.55 -3.48 -8.90
CA PHE A 133 8.58 -2.86 -10.22
C PHE A 133 8.23 -3.90 -11.29
N ARG A 134 7.46 -3.47 -12.28
CA ARG A 134 7.03 -4.29 -13.42
C ARG A 134 7.33 -3.59 -14.73
N GLY A 135 7.77 -4.36 -15.72
CA GLY A 135 8.19 -3.90 -17.03
C GLY A 135 9.71 -3.98 -17.20
N ARG A 136 10.19 -3.61 -18.39
CA ARG A 136 11.62 -3.60 -18.69
C ARG A 136 12.31 -2.42 -18.01
N VAL A 137 12.76 -2.62 -16.78
CA VAL A 137 13.47 -1.62 -15.96
C VAL A 137 14.88 -2.10 -15.62
N SER A 138 15.82 -1.16 -15.55
CA SER A 138 17.18 -1.46 -15.11
C SER A 138 17.22 -1.61 -13.59
N MET A 139 17.63 -2.78 -13.08
CA MET A 139 17.79 -3.00 -11.63
C MET A 139 18.71 -1.96 -10.98
N LYS A 140 19.82 -1.62 -11.65
CA LYS A 140 20.78 -0.64 -11.16
C LYS A 140 20.13 0.73 -10.95
N GLU A 141 19.22 1.12 -11.84
CA GLU A 141 18.50 2.38 -11.72
C GLU A 141 17.48 2.33 -10.58
N VAL A 142 16.74 1.23 -10.45
CA VAL A 142 15.79 1.01 -9.36
C VAL A 142 16.49 1.10 -8.00
N ASP A 143 17.57 0.34 -7.81
CA ASP A 143 18.31 0.33 -6.54
C ASP A 143 18.92 1.69 -6.22
N HIS A 144 19.45 2.39 -7.23
CA HIS A 144 19.97 3.74 -7.05
C HIS A 144 18.87 4.73 -6.62
N GLN A 145 17.70 4.70 -7.24
CA GLN A 145 16.58 5.58 -6.88
C GLN A 145 16.03 5.26 -5.48
N MET A 146 15.94 3.98 -5.11
CA MET A 146 15.46 3.58 -3.80
C MET A 146 16.44 3.93 -2.68
N CYS A 147 17.75 3.83 -2.93
CA CYS A 147 18.79 4.29 -2.01
C CYS A 147 18.74 5.82 -1.83
N ASN A 148 18.63 6.57 -2.94
CA ASN A 148 18.52 8.03 -2.90
C ASN A 148 17.27 8.48 -2.13
N MET A 149 16.14 7.77 -2.32
CA MET A 149 14.91 8.08 -1.61
C MET A 149 15.01 7.83 -0.10
N GLN A 150 15.64 6.72 0.31
CA GLN A 150 15.93 6.46 1.72
C GLN A 150 16.86 7.51 2.32
N ALA A 151 17.93 7.89 1.61
CA ALA A 151 18.88 8.88 2.08
C ALA A 151 18.23 10.26 2.28
N LYS A 152 17.36 10.68 1.36
CA LYS A 152 16.62 11.96 1.47
C LYS A 152 15.63 11.99 2.62
N ASN A 153 15.03 10.84 2.94
CA ASN A 153 13.95 10.72 3.92
C ASN A 153 14.34 9.84 5.11
N SER A 154 15.62 9.82 5.49
CA SER A 154 16.15 8.91 6.52
C SER A 154 15.39 9.00 7.84
N SER A 155 14.91 10.19 8.22
CA SER A 155 14.08 10.44 9.41
C SER A 155 12.74 9.69 9.42
N HIS A 156 12.21 9.33 8.25
CA HIS A 156 10.97 8.57 8.08
C HIS A 156 11.18 7.05 8.06
N PHE A 157 12.42 6.56 8.11
CA PHE A 157 12.74 5.15 8.23
C PHE A 157 13.26 4.85 9.64
N VAL A 158 13.02 3.64 10.14
CA VAL A 158 13.61 3.23 11.42
C VAL A 158 15.09 2.88 11.27
N GLU A 159 15.92 3.39 12.18
CA GLU A 159 17.38 3.21 12.13
C GLU A 159 17.84 1.83 12.62
N TRP A 160 17.04 1.19 13.50
CA TRP A 160 17.39 -0.07 14.15
C TRP A 160 17.08 -1.32 13.31
N ILE A 161 16.34 -1.18 12.20
CA ILE A 161 16.21 -2.24 11.19
C ILE A 161 17.11 -1.88 10.01
N PRO A 162 18.31 -2.48 9.89
CA PRO A 162 19.15 -2.26 8.72
C PRO A 162 18.51 -2.88 7.47
N TYR A 163 18.72 -2.25 6.30
CA TYR A 163 18.24 -2.76 5.00
C TYR A 163 16.73 -3.07 4.96
N ASN A 164 15.93 -2.18 5.53
CA ASN A 164 14.48 -2.32 5.68
C ASN A 164 13.67 -2.13 4.39
N VAL A 165 14.31 -1.73 3.29
CA VAL A 165 13.67 -1.60 1.98
C VAL A 165 14.07 -2.76 1.08
N LYS A 166 13.07 -3.45 0.53
CA LYS A 166 13.23 -4.52 -0.45
C LYS A 166 12.65 -4.09 -1.80
N THR A 167 13.40 -4.33 -2.86
CA THR A 167 13.00 -4.12 -4.25
C THR A 167 12.79 -5.47 -4.90
N ALA A 168 11.82 -5.58 -5.79
CA ALA A 168 11.62 -6.74 -6.66
C ALA A 168 11.31 -6.24 -8.07
N VAL A 169 11.80 -6.96 -9.08
CA VAL A 169 11.64 -6.57 -10.48
C VAL A 169 11.08 -7.75 -11.27
N CYS A 170 10.02 -7.48 -12.03
CA CYS A 170 9.41 -8.42 -12.96
C CYS A 170 9.39 -7.82 -14.36
N ASP A 171 9.89 -8.57 -15.36
CA ASP A 171 9.99 -8.09 -16.73
C ASP A 171 8.62 -7.96 -17.43
N ILE A 172 7.56 -8.54 -16.86
CA ILE A 172 6.20 -8.58 -17.44
C ILE A 172 5.35 -7.41 -16.89
N PRO A 173 5.10 -6.37 -17.71
CA PRO A 173 4.29 -5.23 -17.29
C PRO A 173 2.79 -5.59 -17.18
N PRO A 174 1.98 -4.79 -16.46
CA PRO A 174 0.53 -4.94 -16.45
C PRO A 174 -0.10 -4.48 -17.77
N ARG A 175 -1.34 -4.90 -18.01
CA ARG A 175 -2.07 -4.56 -19.25
C ARG A 175 -2.27 -3.05 -19.36
N GLY A 176 -1.91 -2.48 -20.52
CA GLY A 176 -2.14 -1.06 -20.82
C GLY A 176 -1.06 -0.09 -20.31
N LEU A 177 -0.03 -0.59 -19.62
CA LEU A 177 1.10 0.23 -19.15
C LEU A 177 2.43 -0.42 -19.57
N LYS A 178 3.43 0.41 -19.88
CA LYS A 178 4.78 -0.07 -20.19
C LYS A 178 5.57 -0.43 -18.92
N MET A 179 5.32 0.30 -17.84
CA MET A 179 5.93 0.10 -16.54
C MET A 179 4.93 0.43 -15.43
N SER A 180 5.07 -0.21 -14.28
CA SER A 180 4.32 0.10 -13.07
C SER A 180 5.14 -0.26 -11.85
N SER A 181 4.77 0.27 -10.70
CA SER A 181 5.33 -0.10 -9.42
C SER A 181 4.24 -0.18 -8.36
N VAL A 182 4.41 -1.15 -7.47
CA VAL A 182 3.55 -1.34 -6.30
C VAL A 182 4.37 -1.14 -5.05
N PHE A 183 3.80 -0.38 -4.13
CA PHE A 183 4.37 -0.09 -2.83
C PHE A 183 3.63 -0.89 -1.77
N ILE A 184 4.38 -1.51 -0.87
CA ILE A 184 3.89 -2.18 0.32
C ILE A 184 4.71 -1.65 1.48
N GLY A 185 4.10 -0.88 2.38
CA GLY A 185 4.77 -0.27 3.52
C GLY A 185 4.22 -0.79 4.83
N ASN A 186 5.10 -1.23 5.72
CA ASN A 186 4.79 -1.41 7.13
C ASN A 186 5.17 -0.12 7.86
N SER A 187 4.19 0.71 8.20
CA SER A 187 4.42 2.03 8.80
C SER A 187 3.67 2.15 10.11
N THR A 188 4.28 2.83 11.09
CA THR A 188 3.60 3.17 12.35
C THR A 188 2.45 4.17 12.17
N SER A 189 2.34 4.82 11.01
CA SER A 189 1.23 5.71 10.66
C SER A 189 -0.10 4.96 10.49
N ILE A 190 -0.09 3.63 10.32
CA ILE A 190 -1.31 2.80 10.25
C ILE A 190 -2.18 2.92 11.51
N GLN A 191 -1.61 3.39 12.63
CA GLN A 191 -2.35 3.68 13.85
C GLN A 191 -3.51 4.66 13.63
N ASP A 192 -3.40 5.58 12.67
CA ASP A 192 -4.43 6.60 12.42
C ASP A 192 -5.72 5.97 11.87
N LEU A 193 -5.58 4.93 11.03
CA LEU A 193 -6.69 4.08 10.58
C LEU A 193 -7.41 3.45 11.77
N PHE A 194 -6.66 2.83 12.68
CA PHE A 194 -7.23 2.15 13.84
C PHE A 194 -7.84 3.12 14.86
N LYS A 195 -7.22 4.29 15.06
CA LYS A 195 -7.78 5.37 15.90
C LYS A 195 -9.13 5.84 15.37
N ARG A 196 -9.27 6.00 14.05
CA ARG A 196 -10.53 6.41 13.41
C ARG A 196 -11.64 5.37 13.62
N ILE A 197 -11.34 4.09 13.37
CA ILE A 197 -12.28 2.98 13.60
C ILE A 197 -12.67 2.90 15.08
N ASN A 198 -11.70 3.04 15.98
CA ASN A 198 -11.95 2.99 17.42
C ASN A 198 -12.84 4.15 17.90
N ALA A 199 -12.59 5.38 17.42
CA ALA A 199 -13.40 6.54 17.78
C ALA A 199 -14.88 6.37 17.36
N GLN A 200 -15.12 5.87 16.14
CA GLN A 200 -16.47 5.56 15.66
C GLN A 200 -17.13 4.46 16.50
N PHE A 201 -16.38 3.38 16.79
CA PHE A 201 -16.86 2.29 17.62
C PHE A 201 -17.25 2.75 19.03
N VAL A 202 -16.38 3.50 19.71
CA VAL A 202 -16.63 4.01 21.07
C VAL A 202 -17.87 4.91 21.09
N SER A 203 -18.06 5.76 20.08
CA SER A 203 -19.24 6.63 19.97
C SER A 203 -20.55 5.82 19.92
N MET A 204 -20.58 4.76 19.10
CA MET A 204 -21.74 3.88 18.94
C MET A 204 -21.97 3.02 20.19
N PHE A 205 -20.90 2.43 20.72
CA PHE A 205 -20.95 1.51 21.85
C PHE A 205 -21.36 2.21 23.16
N ARG A 206 -20.91 3.45 23.40
CA ARG A 206 -21.35 4.25 24.55
C ARG A 206 -22.87 4.42 24.61
N ARG A 207 -23.54 4.47 23.45
CA ARG A 207 -24.99 4.60 23.34
C ARG A 207 -25.71 3.23 23.30
N LYS A 208 -24.96 2.12 23.33
CA LYS A 208 -25.46 0.76 23.09
C LYS A 208 -26.29 0.64 21.79
N ALA A 209 -25.98 1.48 20.80
CA ALA A 209 -26.72 1.52 19.54
C ALA A 209 -26.47 0.22 18.76
N PHE A 210 -27.56 -0.38 18.24
CA PHE A 210 -27.54 -1.64 17.47
C PHE A 210 -26.95 -2.86 18.20
N LEU A 211 -26.71 -2.80 19.51
CA LEU A 211 -26.09 -3.90 20.27
C LEU A 211 -26.95 -5.18 20.28
N HIS A 212 -28.28 -5.01 20.25
CA HIS A 212 -29.23 -6.13 20.27
C HIS A 212 -29.08 -7.09 19.08
N TRP A 213 -28.66 -6.60 17.92
CA TRP A 213 -28.37 -7.44 16.75
C TRP A 213 -27.19 -8.40 16.97
N TYR A 214 -26.27 -8.03 17.87
CA TYR A 214 -25.12 -8.88 18.18
C TYR A 214 -25.45 -9.83 19.32
N THR A 215 -26.02 -9.33 20.42
CA THR A 215 -26.36 -10.16 21.59
C THR A 215 -27.49 -11.15 21.33
N GLY A 216 -28.30 -10.92 20.29
CA GLY A 216 -29.36 -11.85 19.88
C GLY A 216 -28.82 -13.11 19.20
N GLU A 217 -27.59 -13.06 18.69
CA GLU A 217 -26.95 -14.17 17.96
C GLU A 217 -25.96 -14.96 18.84
N GLY A 218 -25.89 -14.66 20.15
CA GLY A 218 -25.00 -15.29 21.13
C GLY A 218 -23.79 -14.44 21.50
#